data_AF-A0A090PYY5-F1
#
_entry.id   AF-A0A090PYY5-F1
#
_cell.length_a   1.000
_cell.length_b   1.000
_cell.length_c   1.000
_cell.angle_alpha   90.00
_cell.angle_beta   90.00
_cell.angle_gamma   90.00
#
_symmetry.space_group_name_H-M   'P 1'
#
loop_
_entity.id
_entity.type
_entity.pdbx_description
1 polymer ?
#
loop_
_entity_poly.entity_id
_entity_poly.type
_entity_poly.pdbx_seq_one_letter_code
_entity_poly.pdbx_strand_id
1 'polypeptide(L)'
;MTNFMMVVCVGKRYAAQGKRNPDPIKGLSHAATTSSVAKMYFQLATGQLINTDRSNQMLGFLKDPSLHHKFVNTLDQIAPTADVYRKSGSWRNWHCDSALVWDETRGKYYIMVAMVQSPNGEKIIRNLVRPLENALEKSPNLPINPSKGATIEPALNQSI
;
A
#
# COMPACT_ATOMS: atom_id res chain seq x y z
N MET A 1 1.33 -13.71 15.66
CA MET A 1 1.83 -12.87 14.55
C MET A 1 1.27 -13.42 13.26
N THR A 2 0.48 -12.63 12.54
CA THR A 2 -0.51 -13.12 11.58
C THR A 2 -0.06 -12.79 10.16
N ASN A 3 0.87 -13.56 9.60
CA ASN A 3 1.41 -13.36 8.25
C ASN A 3 0.52 -13.99 7.19
N PHE A 4 -0.18 -13.18 6.38
CA PHE A 4 -1.05 -13.66 5.32
C PHE A 4 -1.02 -12.80 4.07
N MET A 5 -1.04 -13.51 2.93
CA MET A 5 -1.14 -13.12 1.53
C MET A 5 -1.43 -11.64 1.19
N MET A 6 -0.37 -10.92 0.86
CA MET A 6 -0.45 -9.75 0.00
C MET A 6 0.30 -10.03 -1.30
N VAL A 7 -0.46 -10.09 -2.40
CA VAL A 7 0.05 -10.38 -3.74
C VAL A 7 0.58 -9.09 -4.36
N VAL A 8 1.88 -8.82 -4.20
CA VAL A 8 2.58 -7.85 -5.06
C VAL A 8 2.96 -8.47 -6.40
N CYS A 9 3.10 -9.79 -6.51
CA CYS A 9 3.23 -10.47 -7.81
C CYS A 9 2.72 -11.92 -7.77
N VAL A 10 2.29 -12.37 -8.95
CA VAL A 10 1.61 -13.63 -9.29
C VAL A 10 2.11 -14.82 -8.48
N GLY A 11 1.19 -15.62 -7.91
CA GLY A 11 1.47 -16.78 -7.05
C GLY A 11 2.22 -17.96 -7.71
N LYS A 12 2.86 -17.73 -8.86
CA LYS A 12 3.75 -18.69 -9.53
C LYS A 12 5.16 -18.46 -9.03
N ARG A 13 5.88 -19.54 -8.73
CA ARG A 13 7.28 -19.47 -8.28
C ARG A 13 8.11 -18.77 -9.37
N TYR A 14 9.06 -17.92 -8.96
CA TYR A 14 10.00 -17.30 -9.91
C TYR A 14 10.84 -18.35 -10.67
N ALA A 15 11.01 -19.56 -10.11
CA ALA A 15 11.63 -20.70 -10.76
C ALA A 15 10.66 -21.89 -10.91
N ALA A 16 10.64 -22.51 -12.09
CA ALA A 16 9.82 -23.70 -12.37
C ALA A 16 10.33 -24.97 -11.66
N GLN A 17 11.63 -25.03 -11.33
CA GLN A 17 12.28 -26.16 -10.65
C GLN A 17 12.98 -25.72 -9.36
N GLY A 18 13.17 -26.66 -8.41
CA GLY A 18 13.91 -26.46 -7.15
C GLY A 18 13.09 -26.58 -5.86
N LYS A 19 13.81 -26.57 -4.72
CA LYS A 19 13.24 -26.75 -3.37
C LYS A 19 12.22 -25.67 -3.05
N ARG A 20 11.06 -26.06 -2.48
CA ARG A 20 10.00 -25.15 -2.06
C ARG A 20 10.20 -24.80 -0.60
N ASN A 21 10.35 -23.51 -0.33
CA ASN A 21 10.30 -22.95 1.02
C ASN A 21 9.02 -22.13 1.13
N PRO A 22 7.87 -22.79 1.38
CA PRO A 22 6.62 -22.08 1.50
C PRO A 22 6.51 -21.35 2.84
N ASP A 23 5.53 -20.47 2.96
CA ASP A 23 5.18 -19.89 4.25
C ASP A 23 4.82 -20.99 5.25
N PRO A 24 5.25 -20.88 6.53
CA PRO A 24 5.12 -21.94 7.51
C PRO A 24 3.68 -22.18 7.99
N ILE A 25 2.74 -21.30 7.66
CA ILE A 25 1.36 -21.34 8.16
C ILE A 25 0.42 -21.94 7.10
N LYS A 26 0.43 -21.43 5.87
CA LYS A 26 -0.49 -21.85 4.79
C LYS A 26 0.19 -22.51 3.61
N GLY A 27 1.51 -22.70 3.67
CA GLY A 27 2.23 -23.36 2.60
C GLY A 27 2.29 -22.52 1.30
N LEU A 28 2.02 -21.22 1.34
CA LEU A 28 1.98 -20.36 0.16
C LEU A 28 3.39 -20.01 -0.31
N SER A 29 3.58 -19.88 -1.63
CA SER A 29 4.88 -19.51 -2.20
C SER A 29 5.18 -18.01 -2.07
N HIS A 30 4.14 -17.18 -1.93
CA HIS A 30 4.24 -15.73 -1.78
C HIS A 30 3.20 -15.26 -0.76
N ALA A 31 3.65 -14.87 0.43
CA ALA A 31 2.82 -14.33 1.49
C ALA A 31 3.54 -13.18 2.19
N ALA A 32 2.80 -12.16 2.60
CA ALA A 32 3.35 -10.98 3.28
C ALA A 32 2.27 -10.38 4.18
N THR A 33 2.56 -10.09 5.46
CA THR A 33 1.59 -9.39 6.33
C THR A 33 1.20 -8.03 5.78
N THR A 34 0.02 -7.56 6.17
CA THR A 34 -0.34 -6.14 6.06
C THR A 34 0.73 -5.23 6.67
N SER A 35 1.29 -5.58 7.83
CA SER A 35 2.37 -4.82 8.48
C SER A 35 3.68 -4.82 7.69
N SER A 36 4.06 -5.93 7.05
CA SER A 36 5.29 -6.00 6.23
C SER A 36 5.14 -5.12 5.01
N VAL A 37 3.94 -5.10 4.42
CA VAL A 37 3.70 -4.25 3.27
C VAL A 37 3.56 -2.78 3.66
N ALA A 38 2.96 -2.46 4.80
CA ALA A 38 2.98 -1.10 5.32
C ALA A 38 4.43 -0.60 5.52
N LYS A 39 5.31 -1.45 6.09
CA LYS A 39 6.76 -1.16 6.20
C LYS A 39 7.44 -1.00 4.85
N MET A 40 7.09 -1.82 3.85
CA MET A 40 7.60 -1.70 2.49
C MET A 40 7.23 -0.34 1.87
N TYR A 41 5.97 0.08 1.97
CA TYR A 41 5.54 1.40 1.50
C TYR A 41 6.23 2.53 2.26
N PHE A 42 6.43 2.36 3.56
CA PHE A 42 7.17 3.34 4.35
C PHE A 42 8.62 3.47 3.84
N GLN A 43 9.32 2.35 3.65
CA GLN A 43 10.68 2.34 3.08
C GLN A 43 10.75 2.88 1.65
N LEU A 44 9.70 2.67 0.83
CA LEU A 44 9.61 3.27 -0.50
C LEU A 44 9.47 4.79 -0.41
N ALA A 45 8.57 5.28 0.43
CA ALA A 45 8.35 6.71 0.63
C ALA A 45 9.60 7.41 1.19
N THR A 46 10.36 6.73 2.07
CA THR A 46 11.61 7.27 2.64
C THR A 46 12.86 7.03 1.78
N GLY A 47 12.74 6.34 0.64
CA GLY A 47 13.88 6.00 -0.25
C GLY A 47 14.82 4.91 0.29
N GLN A 48 14.45 4.23 1.37
CA GLN A 48 15.30 3.27 2.09
C GLN A 48 15.13 1.81 1.65
N LEU A 49 14.23 1.48 0.71
CA LEU A 49 13.95 0.08 0.37
C LEU A 49 15.16 -0.63 -0.25
N ILE A 50 15.84 0.02 -1.20
CA ILE A 50 17.08 -0.47 -1.85
C ILE A 50 18.05 0.71 -1.96
N ASN A 51 17.61 1.73 -2.70
CA ASN A 51 18.23 3.04 -2.80
C ASN A 51 17.14 4.04 -3.28
N THR A 52 17.47 5.31 -3.33
CA THR A 52 16.55 6.37 -3.74
C THR A 52 16.06 6.16 -5.19
N ASP A 53 16.97 5.90 -6.13
CA ASP A 53 16.64 5.76 -7.56
C ASP A 53 15.64 4.63 -7.84
N ARG A 54 15.84 3.45 -7.24
CA ARG A 54 14.95 2.29 -7.40
C ARG A 54 13.64 2.49 -6.66
N SER A 55 13.65 3.18 -5.52
CA SER A 55 12.43 3.52 -4.80
C SER A 55 11.56 4.46 -5.64
N ASN A 56 12.17 5.47 -6.28
CA ASN A 56 11.50 6.36 -7.23
C ASN A 56 10.95 5.63 -8.44
N GLN A 57 11.76 4.75 -9.03
CA GLN A 57 11.31 3.94 -10.16
C GLN A 57 10.09 3.08 -9.78
N MET A 58 10.12 2.46 -8.60
CA MET A 58 9.00 1.66 -8.10
C MET A 58 7.76 2.50 -7.84
N LEU A 59 7.91 3.68 -7.22
CA LEU A 59 6.81 4.62 -7.02
C LEU A 59 6.21 5.05 -8.36
N GLY A 60 7.04 5.32 -9.38
CA GLY A 60 6.57 5.63 -10.73
C GLY A 60 5.68 4.54 -11.33
N PHE A 61 5.96 3.25 -11.07
CA PHE A 61 5.10 2.15 -11.53
C PHE A 61 3.81 1.98 -10.71
N LEU A 62 3.80 2.45 -9.46
CA LEU A 62 2.64 2.35 -8.57
C LEU A 62 1.70 3.56 -8.69
N LYS A 63 2.19 4.67 -9.25
CA LYS A 63 1.45 5.91 -9.47
C LYS A 63 0.33 5.69 -10.51
N ASP A 64 -0.74 6.46 -10.40
CA ASP A 64 -1.88 6.51 -11.33
C ASP A 64 -2.47 5.14 -11.68
N PRO A 65 -3.04 4.43 -10.68
CA PRO A 65 -3.59 3.10 -10.88
C PRO A 65 -4.74 3.13 -11.90
N SER A 66 -4.57 2.44 -13.02
CA SER A 66 -5.57 2.38 -14.11
C SER A 66 -6.89 1.68 -13.72
N LEU A 67 -6.97 1.14 -12.50
CA LEU A 67 -8.07 0.33 -12.00
C LEU A 67 -8.77 1.00 -10.81
N HIS A 68 -9.85 1.71 -11.10
CA HIS A 68 -10.66 2.48 -10.14
C HIS A 68 -11.66 1.62 -9.33
N HIS A 69 -11.27 0.41 -8.94
CA HIS A 69 -12.05 -0.47 -8.05
C HIS A 69 -11.42 -0.55 -6.64
N LYS A 70 -12.17 -0.99 -5.61
CA LYS A 70 -11.74 -1.02 -4.18
C LYS A 70 -11.36 0.37 -3.63
N PHE A 71 -10.12 0.61 -3.16
CA PHE A 71 -9.73 1.84 -2.48
C PHE A 71 -9.87 3.09 -3.36
N VAL A 72 -9.36 3.04 -4.59
CA VAL A 72 -9.35 4.19 -5.50
C VAL A 72 -10.75 4.69 -5.81
N ASN A 73 -11.75 3.79 -5.90
CA ASN A 73 -13.14 4.21 -6.14
C ASN A 73 -13.66 5.24 -5.12
N THR A 74 -13.29 5.06 -3.86
CA THR A 74 -13.71 5.94 -2.78
C THR A 74 -12.74 7.12 -2.63
N LEU A 75 -11.44 6.92 -2.86
CA LEU A 75 -10.45 7.99 -2.84
C LEU A 75 -10.67 9.02 -3.94
N ASP A 76 -11.06 8.62 -5.15
CA ASP A 76 -11.39 9.52 -6.26
C ASP A 76 -12.53 10.51 -5.89
N GLN A 77 -13.38 10.16 -4.93
CA GLN A 77 -14.49 11.00 -4.48
C GLN A 77 -14.11 11.90 -3.29
N ILE A 78 -13.22 11.44 -2.42
CA ILE A 78 -12.85 12.13 -1.16
C ILE A 78 -11.61 13.01 -1.36
N ALA A 79 -10.71 12.56 -2.23
CA ALA A 79 -9.35 13.06 -2.42
C ALA A 79 -8.98 13.04 -3.91
N PRO A 80 -9.75 13.72 -4.79
CA PRO A 80 -9.56 13.63 -6.25
C PRO A 80 -8.20 14.16 -6.74
N THR A 81 -7.55 15.01 -5.94
CA THR A 81 -6.26 15.63 -6.25
C THR A 81 -5.07 14.91 -5.60
N ALA A 82 -5.31 13.85 -4.82
CA ALA A 82 -4.25 13.14 -4.12
C ALA A 82 -3.47 12.25 -5.08
N ASP A 83 -2.15 12.23 -4.93
CA ASP A 83 -1.29 11.25 -5.56
C ASP A 83 -1.48 9.90 -4.84
N VAL A 84 -1.91 8.89 -5.59
CA VAL A 84 -2.16 7.55 -5.05
C VAL A 84 -1.21 6.53 -5.67
N TYR A 85 -0.32 5.99 -4.85
CA TYR A 85 0.60 4.92 -5.23
C TYR A 85 0.05 3.59 -4.73
N ARG A 86 -0.38 2.72 -5.64
CA ARG A 86 -1.24 1.59 -5.27
C ARG A 86 -0.86 0.26 -5.93
N LYS A 87 -1.07 -0.81 -5.16
CA LYS A 87 -1.16 -2.17 -5.68
C LYS A 87 -2.39 -2.90 -5.16
N SER A 88 -3.22 -3.37 -6.08
CA SER A 88 -4.37 -4.25 -5.79
C SER A 88 -4.00 -5.72 -5.98
N GLY A 89 -4.72 -6.61 -5.28
CA GLY A 89 -4.58 -8.06 -5.43
C GLY A 89 -5.89 -8.80 -5.13
N SER A 90 -6.15 -9.88 -5.86
CA SER A 90 -7.29 -10.77 -5.60
C SER A 90 -6.86 -12.21 -5.89
N TRP A 91 -7.22 -13.16 -5.02
CA TRP A 91 -6.95 -14.58 -5.23
C TRP A 91 -7.98 -15.44 -4.51
N ARG A 92 -8.76 -16.23 -5.26
CA ARG A 92 -9.92 -16.97 -4.72
C ARG A 92 -10.80 -16.02 -3.90
N ASN A 93 -11.09 -16.34 -2.64
CA ASN A 93 -11.90 -15.51 -1.74
C ASN A 93 -11.08 -14.43 -1.00
N TRP A 94 -9.81 -14.23 -1.38
CA TRP A 94 -8.97 -13.19 -0.80
C TRP A 94 -9.00 -11.94 -1.66
N HIS A 95 -9.28 -10.82 -1.02
CA HIS A 95 -9.19 -9.50 -1.60
C HIS A 95 -8.17 -8.71 -0.80
N CYS A 96 -7.20 -8.14 -1.49
CA CYS A 96 -6.16 -7.31 -0.90
C CYS A 96 -6.09 -5.99 -1.66
N ASP A 97 -5.76 -4.95 -0.92
CA ASP A 97 -5.49 -3.65 -1.51
C ASP A 97 -4.52 -2.86 -0.64
N SER A 98 -3.71 -2.05 -1.28
CA SER A 98 -2.74 -1.21 -0.60
C SER A 98 -2.48 0.06 -1.36
N ALA A 99 -2.37 1.16 -0.63
CA ALA A 99 -2.07 2.44 -1.20
C ALA A 99 -1.23 3.27 -0.23
N LEU A 100 -0.26 3.98 -0.77
CA LEU A 100 0.31 5.18 -0.18
C LEU A 100 -0.44 6.37 -0.78
N VAL A 101 -1.07 7.16 0.08
CA VAL A 101 -1.81 8.36 -0.30
C VAL A 101 -0.97 9.56 0.09
N TRP A 102 -0.71 10.41 -0.91
CA TRP A 102 0.02 11.66 -0.76
C TRP A 102 -0.89 12.81 -1.19
N ASP A 103 -1.48 13.49 -0.20
CA ASP A 103 -2.45 14.56 -0.43
C ASP A 103 -1.93 15.87 0.17
N GLU A 104 -1.23 16.63 -0.67
CA GLU A 104 -0.67 17.93 -0.29
C GLU A 104 -1.77 18.95 0.00
N THR A 105 -2.86 18.91 -0.76
CA THR A 105 -4.02 19.80 -0.61
C THR A 105 -4.67 19.72 0.77
N ARG A 106 -4.80 18.50 1.32
CA ARG A 106 -5.35 18.26 2.66
C ARG A 106 -4.27 18.10 3.73
N GLY A 107 -2.99 18.12 3.37
CA GLY A 107 -1.87 17.84 4.28
C GLY A 107 -1.91 16.43 4.87
N LYS A 108 -2.47 15.45 4.15
CA LYS A 108 -2.64 14.07 4.62
C LYS A 108 -1.67 13.14 3.89
N TYR A 109 -0.84 12.45 4.67
CA TYR A 109 0.13 11.47 4.18
C TYR A 109 -0.01 10.18 4.97
N TYR A 110 -0.46 9.12 4.32
CA TYR A 110 -0.71 7.86 5.03
C TYR A 110 -0.60 6.65 4.13
N ILE A 111 -0.39 5.50 4.77
CA ILE A 111 -0.35 4.20 4.12
C ILE A 111 -1.55 3.40 4.60
N MET A 112 -2.34 2.89 3.66
CA MET A 112 -3.45 1.99 3.93
C MET A 112 -3.16 0.62 3.32
N VAL A 113 -3.37 -0.43 4.11
CA VAL A 113 -3.24 -1.81 3.65
C VAL A 113 -4.39 -2.62 4.24
N ALA A 114 -5.18 -3.24 3.37
CA ALA A 114 -6.24 -4.14 3.79
C ALA A 114 -6.13 -5.49 3.09
N MET A 115 -6.53 -6.52 3.81
CA MET A 115 -6.64 -7.87 3.33
C MET A 115 -7.84 -8.52 4.01
N VAL A 116 -8.74 -9.06 3.19
CA VAL A 116 -9.99 -9.64 3.63
C VAL A 116 -10.20 -10.98 2.94
N GLN A 117 -10.49 -12.02 3.72
CA GLN A 117 -10.91 -13.32 3.20
C GLN A 117 -12.43 -13.43 3.29
N SER A 118 -13.13 -13.10 2.20
CA SER A 118 -14.58 -13.18 2.13
C SER A 118 -15.03 -13.12 0.67
N PRO A 119 -16.10 -13.84 0.28
CA PRO A 119 -16.76 -13.63 -1.02
C PRO A 119 -17.17 -12.16 -1.26
N ASN A 120 -17.45 -11.41 -0.18
CA ASN A 120 -17.81 -9.99 -0.22
C ASN A 120 -16.60 -9.06 0.02
N GLY A 121 -15.37 -9.57 -0.04
CA GLY A 121 -14.17 -8.85 0.39
C GLY A 121 -13.92 -7.54 -0.36
N GLU A 122 -14.26 -7.49 -1.66
CA GLU A 122 -14.14 -6.25 -2.43
C GLU A 122 -15.02 -5.12 -1.86
N LYS A 123 -16.26 -5.44 -1.52
CA LYS A 123 -17.24 -4.48 -0.98
C LYS A 123 -16.81 -3.98 0.39
N ILE A 124 -16.28 -4.89 1.23
CA ILE A 124 -15.72 -4.55 2.55
C ILE A 124 -14.56 -3.57 2.41
N ILE A 125 -13.61 -3.85 1.52
CA ILE A 125 -12.43 -2.98 1.30
C ILE A 125 -12.84 -1.60 0.78
N ARG A 126 -13.79 -1.53 -0.16
CA ARG A 126 -14.32 -0.25 -0.67
C ARG A 126 -14.95 0.60 0.43
N ASN A 127 -15.71 -0.06 1.31
CA ASN A 127 -16.40 0.60 2.43
C ASN A 127 -15.46 0.99 3.58
N LEU A 128 -14.22 0.50 3.61
CA LEU A 128 -13.26 0.78 4.68
C LEU A 128 -12.68 2.21 4.59
N VAL A 129 -12.61 2.79 3.39
CA VAL A 129 -11.97 4.09 3.16
C VAL A 129 -12.68 5.23 3.90
N ARG A 130 -14.02 5.27 3.89
CA ARG A 130 -14.79 6.35 4.56
C ARG A 130 -14.61 6.34 6.09
N PRO A 131 -14.78 5.20 6.80
CA PRO A 131 -14.48 5.12 8.22
C PRO A 131 -13.03 5.48 8.56
N LEU A 132 -12.07 5.10 7.71
CA LEU A 132 -10.67 5.44 7.91
C LEU A 132 -10.43 6.95 7.81
N GLU A 133 -10.94 7.61 6.76
CA GLU A 133 -10.82 9.07 6.59
C GLU A 133 -11.45 9.81 7.79
N ASN A 134 -12.64 9.39 8.22
CA ASN A 134 -13.29 9.95 9.41
C ASN A 134 -12.46 9.73 10.70
N ALA A 135 -11.77 8.59 10.81
CA ALA A 135 -10.90 8.31 11.96
C ALA A 135 -9.64 9.19 11.92
N LEU A 136 -9.05 9.38 10.75
CA LEU A 136 -7.90 10.27 10.55
C LEU A 136 -8.23 11.73 10.87
N GLU A 137 -9.44 12.19 10.56
CA GLU A 137 -9.89 13.55 10.90
C GLU A 137 -10.09 13.76 12.41
N LYS A 138 -10.51 12.71 13.12
CA LYS A 138 -10.72 12.76 14.57
C LYS A 138 -9.45 12.49 15.37
N SER A 139 -8.44 11.89 14.76
CA SER A 139 -7.14 11.74 15.38
C SER A 139 -6.51 13.13 15.52
N PRO A 140 -6.13 13.55 16.74
CA PRO A 140 -5.39 14.79 16.90
C PRO A 140 -4.14 14.68 16.01
N ASN A 141 -3.91 15.68 15.18
CA ASN A 141 -2.69 15.81 14.38
C ASN A 141 -1.52 15.51 15.32
N LEU A 142 -0.88 14.34 15.19
CA LEU A 142 0.41 14.13 15.81
C LEU A 142 1.30 15.18 15.14
N PRO A 143 1.81 16.17 15.89
CA PRO A 143 2.69 17.16 15.28
C PRO A 143 3.90 16.40 14.75
N ILE A 144 3.94 16.20 13.44
CA ILE A 144 5.16 15.81 12.75
C ILE A 144 6.04 17.04 12.87
N ASN A 145 6.86 17.09 13.92
CA ASN A 145 7.84 18.17 14.08
C ASN A 145 8.92 17.95 13.01
N PRO A 146 8.96 18.75 11.93
CA PRO A 146 9.86 18.51 10.80
C PRO A 146 11.33 18.77 11.17
N SER A 147 11.60 19.37 12.34
CA SER A 147 12.94 19.75 12.79
C SER A 147 13.81 18.59 13.30
N LYS A 148 13.27 17.36 13.43
CA LYS A 148 14.05 16.16 13.82
C LYS A 148 13.88 14.93 12.92
N GLY A 149 13.21 15.12 11.79
CA GLY A 149 13.11 14.13 10.74
C GLY A 149 12.51 14.91 9.60
N ALA A 150 13.35 15.31 8.65
CA ALA A 150 12.90 15.99 7.45
C ALA A 150 11.64 15.27 6.97
N THR A 151 10.57 16.02 6.70
CA THR A 151 9.55 15.54 5.77
C THR A 151 10.34 15.13 4.54
N ILE A 152 10.51 13.83 4.36
CA ILE A 152 11.18 13.31 3.18
C ILE A 152 10.15 13.59 2.12
N GLU A 153 10.33 14.71 1.42
CA GLU A 153 9.80 14.89 0.08
C GLU A 153 9.94 13.52 -0.59
N PRO A 154 8.83 12.84 -0.97
CA PRO A 154 8.94 11.61 -1.71
C PRO A 154 9.90 11.94 -2.84
N ALA A 155 10.86 11.07 -3.13
CA ALA A 155 11.95 11.44 -4.00
C ALA A 155 11.51 11.71 -5.48
N LEU A 156 10.20 11.81 -5.73
CA LEU A 156 9.55 12.53 -6.82
C LEU A 156 9.91 14.02 -6.94
N ASN A 157 10.19 14.74 -5.84
CA ASN A 157 10.52 16.18 -5.91
C ASN A 157 12.02 16.49 -6.01
N GLN A 158 12.85 15.46 -6.23
CA GLN A 158 14.23 15.65 -6.69
C GLN A 158 14.25 15.55 -8.22
N SER A 159 13.72 16.58 -8.88
CA SER A 159 13.88 16.78 -10.32
C SER A 159 15.35 16.97 -10.70
N ILE A 160 15.71 16.42 -11.86
CA ILE A 160 16.95 16.64 -12.64
C ILE A 160 17.48 18.08 -12.52
#